data_AF-A0A3D2S4P2-F1
#
_entry.id   AF-A0A3D2S4P2-F1
#
_cell.length_a   1.000
_cell.length_b   1.000
_cell.length_c   1.000
_cell.angle_alpha   90.00
_cell.angle_beta   90.00
_cell.angle_gamma   90.00
#
_symmetry.space_group_name_H-M   'P 1'
#
loop_
_entity.id
_entity.type
_entity.pdbx_description
1 polymer ?
#
loop_
_entity_poly.entity_id
_entity_poly.type
_entity_poly.pdbx_seq_one_letter_code
_entity_poly.pdbx_strand_id
1 'polypeptide(L)' 'MRIGRLLLSLLLTVCAAHTAIAQSDAPNILFIVIDDLNDYMPPFDGHEQAVAPALMELAQ' A
#
# COMPACT_ATOMS: atom_id res chain seq x y z
N MET A 1 -16.22 -44.92 0.22
CA MET A 1 -16.03 -44.00 -0.93
C MET A 1 -16.68 -42.61 -0.74
N ARG A 2 -17.78 -42.46 0.02
CA ARG A 2 -18.46 -41.16 0.23
C ARG A 2 -17.67 -40.15 1.08
N ILE A 3 -17.11 -40.59 2.22
CA ILE A 3 -16.31 -39.72 3.12
C ILE A 3 -15.04 -39.19 2.44
N GLY A 4 -14.32 -40.04 1.68
CA GLY A 4 -13.13 -39.60 0.94
C GLY A 4 -13.44 -38.51 -0.10
N ARG A 5 -14.61 -38.59 -0.76
CA ARG A 5 -15.07 -37.54 -1.69
C ARG A 5 -15.41 -36.23 -0.98
N LEU A 6 -16.04 -36.30 0.20
CA LEU A 6 -16.36 -35.13 1.01
C LEU A 6 -15.09 -34.44 1.54
N LEU A 7 -14.12 -35.22 2.02
CA LEU A 7 -12.84 -34.69 2.48
C LEU A 7 -12.04 -34.07 1.32
N LEU A 8 -12.05 -34.71 0.16
CA LEU A 8 -11.40 -34.16 -1.03
C LEU A 8 -12.09 -32.86 -1.50
N SER A 9 -13.43 -32.81 -1.51
CA SER A 9 -14.15 -31.59 -1.88
C SER A 9 -13.88 -30.45 -0.89
N LEU A 10 -13.81 -30.76 0.41
CA LEU A 10 -13.51 -29.76 1.45
C LEU A 10 -12.08 -29.22 1.32
N LEU A 11 -11.11 -30.11 1.05
CA LEU A 11 -9.73 -29.71 0.83
C LEU A 11 -9.59 -28.80 -0.38
N LEU A 12 -10.28 -29.12 -1.49
CA LEU A 12 -10.27 -28.32 -2.71
C LEU A 12 -10.86 -26.92 -2.50
N THR A 13 -11.96 -26.79 -1.77
CA THR A 13 -12.55 -25.46 -1.47
C THR A 13 -11.66 -24.62 -0.55
N VAL A 14 -11.02 -25.22 0.45
CA VAL A 14 -10.09 -24.50 1.34
C VAL A 14 -8.87 -24.01 0.56
N CYS A 15 -8.31 -24.84 -0.33
CA CYS A 15 -7.18 -24.44 -1.16
C CYS A 15 -7.54 -23.29 -2.12
N ALA A 16 -8.73 -23.33 -2.75
CA ALA A 16 -9.17 -22.29 -3.68
C ALA A 16 -9.46 -20.93 -3.00
N ALA A 17 -9.94 -20.95 -1.75
CA ALA A 17 -10.16 -19.73 -0.99
C ALA A 17 -8.84 -19.04 -0.58
N HIS A 18 -7.78 -19.82 -0.33
CA HIS A 18 -6.48 -19.27 0.05
C HIS A 18 -5.79 -18.51 -1.10
N THR A 19 -5.93 -19.00 -2.33
CA THR A 19 -5.34 -18.35 -3.52
C THR A 19 -5.98 -17.01 -3.85
N ALA A 20 -7.26 -16.81 -3.49
CA ALA A 20 -7.96 -15.55 -3.76
C ALA A 20 -7.53 -14.39 -2.83
N ILE A 21 -7.00 -14.70 -1.64
CA ILE A 21 -6.56 -13.70 -0.64
C ILE A 21 -5.11 -13.28 -0.88
N ALA A 22 -4.29 -14.15 -1.47
CA ALA A 22 -2.87 -13.89 -1.73
C ALA A 22 -2.62 -12.83 -2.82
N GLN A 23 -3.67 -12.37 -3.50
CA GLN A 23 -3.60 -11.43 -4.61
C GLN A 23 -4.49 -10.21 -4.36
N SER A 24 -4.41 -9.61 -3.17
CA SER A 24 -4.64 -8.17 -3.12
C SER A 24 -3.43 -7.53 -3.80
N ASP A 25 -3.62 -6.87 -4.94
CA ASP A 25 -2.57 -6.11 -5.60
C ASP A 25 -2.00 -5.10 -4.61
N ALA A 26 -0.89 -5.46 -3.96
CA ALA A 26 -0.26 -4.59 -2.97
C ALA A 26 0.15 -3.31 -3.70
N PRO A 27 -0.21 -2.13 -3.18
CA PRO A 27 0.16 -0.90 -3.84
C PRO A 27 1.69 -0.78 -3.89
N ASN A 28 2.21 -0.25 -4.98
CA ASN A 28 3.62 0.10 -5.04
C ASN A 28 3.92 1.18 -3.98
N ILE A 29 5.03 1.01 -3.27
CA ILE A 29 5.50 2.00 -2.30
C ILE A 29 6.64 2.79 -2.93
N LEU A 30 6.44 4.09 -3.13
CA LEU A 30 7.49 5.03 -3.49
C LEU A 30 7.86 5.84 -2.24
N PHE A 31 9.09 5.65 -1.75
CA PHE A 31 9.60 6.40 -0.60
C PHE A 31 10.67 7.40 -1.07
N ILE A 32 10.39 8.69 -0.86
CA ILE A 32 11.29 9.80 -1.18
C ILE A 32 11.85 10.34 0.13
N VAL A 33 13.18 10.37 0.26
CA VAL A 33 13.86 10.87 1.46
C VAL A 33 14.64 12.12 1.10
N ILE A 34 14.47 13.16 1.91
CA ILE A 34 15.19 14.43 1.81
C ILE A 34 15.92 14.62 3.13
N ASP A 35 17.21 14.91 3.06
CA ASP A 35 18.01 15.19 4.25
C ASP A 35 17.83 16.65 4.71
N ASP A 36 17.93 16.88 6.02
CA ASP A 36 17.89 18.20 6.65
C ASP A 36 16.68 19.10 6.28
N LEU A 37 15.52 18.48 6.05
CA LEU A 37 14.27 19.22 5.81
C LEU A 37 13.76 19.84 7.12
N ASN A 38 13.59 21.16 7.12
CA ASN A 38 13.01 21.91 8.25
C ASN A 38 11.62 22.46 7.90
N ASP A 39 11.05 23.20 8.85
CA ASP A 39 9.71 23.79 8.82
C ASP A 39 9.57 25.04 7.95
N TYR A 40 10.66 25.56 7.35
CA TYR A 40 10.57 26.66 6.39
C TYR A 40 10.00 26.25 5.02
N MET A 41 9.75 24.97 4.78
CA MET A 41 9.18 24.48 3.51
C MET A 41 7.65 24.32 3.60
N PRO A 42 6.86 24.79 2.64
CA PRO A 42 5.44 24.43 2.57
C PRO A 42 5.26 22.90 2.41
N PRO A 43 4.24 22.27 3.00
CA PRO A 43 3.12 22.85 3.75
C PRO A 43 3.38 23.07 5.25
N PHE A 44 4.62 23.00 5.72
CA PHE A 44 4.95 23.39 7.10
C PHE A 44 4.79 24.92 7.27
N ASP A 45 5.25 25.48 8.40
CA ASP A 45 5.13 26.90 8.75
C ASP A 45 5.57 27.84 7.60
N GLY A 46 6.54 27.40 6.80
CA GLY A 46 6.86 27.98 5.50
C GLY A 46 7.71 29.23 5.60
N HIS A 47 8.22 29.65 4.44
CA HIS A 47 8.93 30.92 4.28
C HIS A 47 8.60 31.47 2.89
N GLU A 48 8.48 32.79 2.72
CA GLU A 48 8.06 33.41 1.45
C GLU A 48 8.95 33.02 0.26
N GLN A 49 10.21 32.67 0.52
CA GLN A 49 11.19 32.26 -0.49
C GLN A 49 11.20 30.75 -0.77
N ALA A 50 10.50 29.95 0.03
CA ALA A 50 10.44 28.50 -0.13
C ALA A 50 9.32 28.11 -1.12
N VAL A 51 9.70 27.96 -2.39
CA VAL A 51 8.78 27.62 -3.48
C VAL A 51 8.85 26.12 -3.79
N ALA A 52 7.82 25.37 -3.39
CA ALA A 52 7.75 23.91 -3.60
C ALA A 52 6.39 23.44 -4.15
N PRO A 53 6.01 23.81 -5.39
CA PRO A 53 4.69 23.52 -5.93
C PRO A 53 4.38 22.01 -6.04
N ALA A 54 5.36 21.17 -6.39
CA ALA A 54 5.16 19.73 -6.50
C ALA A 54 4.96 19.07 -5.12
N LEU A 55 5.68 19.52 -4.09
CA LEU A 55 5.47 19.06 -2.71
C LEU A 55 4.09 19.48 -2.22
N MET A 56 3.66 20.69 -2.58
CA MET A 56 2.31 21.17 -2.26
C MET A 56 1.22 20.35 -2.94
N GLU A 57 1.38 19.96 -4.20
CA GLU A 57 0.45 19.09 -4.90
C GLU A 57 0.40 17.68 -4.28
N LEU A 58 1.54 17.17 -3.84
CA LEU A 58 1.63 15.89 -3.13
C LEU A 58 0.99 15.91 -1.72
N ALA A 59 0.85 17.09 -1.10
CA ALA A 59 0.32 17.25 0.24
C ALA A 59 -1.20 17.50 0.30
N GLN A 60 -1.85 17.67 -0.85
CA GLN A 60 -3.32 17.83 -0.95
C GLN A 60 -4.05 16.49 -0.72
#